data_AF-A0A2E9V536-F1
#
_entry.id   AF-A0A2E9V536-F1
#
_cell.length_a   1.000
_cell.length_b   1.000
_cell.length_c   1.000
_cell.angle_alpha   90.00
_cell.angle_beta   90.00
_cell.angle_gamma   90.00
#
_symmetry.space_group_name_H-M   'P 1'
#
loop_
_entity.id
_entity.type
_entity.pdbx_description
1 polymer ?
#
loop_
_entity_poly.entity_id
_entity_poly.type
_entity_poly.pdbx_seq_one_letter_code
_entity_poly.pdbx_strand_id
1 'polypeptide(L)'
;MGKNLLKNNLNLSLPLQFGDMSLSLIPTKSIYSIMPYKGKKQHVSENLKKIFKVPLPKQNQKTSDGNLQIISTGMEQWFIIDCDGDKLKKIITKNAALTQQSDGWVRLLLLDNFRYDVMARLCPVEPMNASVVRTQIAGMMSIVSVDDSGIELFFMRSMIETAIMEIELAMKSVSAQEMNNG
;
A
#
# COMPACT_ATOMS: atom_id res chain seq x y z
N MET A 1 -3.95 -28.98 -22.74
CA MET A 1 -4.11 -28.91 -21.27
C MET A 1 -2.98 -28.03 -20.73
N GLY A 2 -3.23 -26.71 -20.65
CA GLY A 2 -2.18 -25.73 -20.32
C GLY A 2 -1.75 -25.90 -18.87
N LYS A 3 -0.44 -26.08 -18.63
CA LYS A 3 0.14 -26.01 -17.29
C LYS A 3 -0.21 -24.65 -16.69
N ASN A 4 -0.81 -24.69 -15.51
CA ASN A 4 -1.20 -23.51 -14.75
C ASN A 4 0.07 -22.67 -14.49
N LEU A 5 0.20 -21.51 -15.14
CA LEU A 5 1.35 -20.59 -15.00
C LEU A 5 1.27 -19.74 -13.71
N LEU A 6 0.29 -20.00 -12.86
CA LEU A 6 0.15 -19.30 -11.59
C LEU A 6 1.32 -19.70 -10.69
N LYS A 7 2.19 -18.73 -10.37
CA LYS A 7 3.13 -18.82 -9.24
C LYS A 7 2.31 -18.92 -7.94
N ASN A 8 1.82 -20.12 -7.64
CA ASN A 8 1.11 -20.39 -6.41
C ASN A 8 2.15 -20.54 -5.29
N ASN A 9 2.14 -19.53 -4.41
CA ASN A 9 2.93 -19.33 -3.19
C ASN A 9 4.22 -18.53 -3.42
N LEU A 10 4.15 -17.24 -3.09
CA LEU A 10 5.33 -16.46 -2.76
C LEU A 10 5.91 -17.02 -1.46
N ASN A 11 7.15 -17.49 -1.49
CA ASN A 11 7.88 -17.82 -0.27
C ASN A 11 8.73 -16.61 0.12
N LEU A 12 8.15 -15.73 0.95
CA LEU A 12 8.79 -14.48 1.34
C LEU A 12 9.58 -14.70 2.62
N SER A 13 10.84 -14.30 2.63
CA SER A 13 11.71 -14.28 3.82
C SER A 13 11.31 -13.13 4.76
N LEU A 14 10.14 -13.24 5.38
CA LEU A 14 9.58 -12.28 6.33
C LEU A 14 9.07 -13.00 7.59
N PRO A 15 9.05 -12.34 8.77
CA PRO A 15 9.49 -10.97 9.01
C PRO A 15 11.02 -10.83 9.02
N LEU A 16 11.51 -9.61 8.75
CA LEU A 16 12.90 -9.22 8.96
C LEU A 16 13.01 -8.29 10.17
N GLN A 17 14.12 -8.37 10.90
CA GLN A 17 14.43 -7.52 12.04
C GLN A 17 15.91 -7.13 12.01
N PHE A 18 16.20 -5.83 12.10
CA PHE A 18 17.56 -5.30 12.21
C PHE A 18 17.56 -4.11 13.16
N GLY A 19 18.26 -4.22 14.29
CA GLY A 19 18.12 -3.27 15.40
C GLY A 19 16.65 -3.17 15.83
N ASP A 20 16.15 -1.94 15.96
CA ASP A 20 14.75 -1.66 16.31
C ASP A 20 13.82 -1.60 15.09
N MET A 21 14.34 -1.80 13.87
CA MET A 21 13.56 -1.77 12.64
C MET A 21 13.01 -3.14 12.29
N SER A 22 11.79 -3.19 11.75
CA SER A 22 11.17 -4.43 11.28
C SER A 22 10.47 -4.29 9.94
N LEU A 23 10.47 -5.36 9.16
CA LEU A 23 9.70 -5.47 7.92
C LEU A 23 8.82 -6.72 7.99
N SER A 24 7.52 -6.55 7.75
CA SER A 24 6.55 -7.64 7.84
C SER A 24 5.52 -7.59 6.71
N LEU A 25 4.91 -8.74 6.42
CA LEU A 25 3.80 -8.83 5.48
C LEU A 25 2.51 -8.35 6.15
N ILE A 26 1.73 -7.50 5.48
CA ILE A 26 0.36 -7.17 5.89
C ILE A 26 -0.62 -8.12 5.19
N PRO A 27 -1.29 -9.04 5.91
CA PRO A 27 -2.30 -9.91 5.31
C PRO A 27 -3.42 -9.07 4.69
N THR A 28 -3.61 -9.22 3.39
CA THR A 28 -4.59 -8.44 2.62
C THR A 28 -5.60 -9.38 1.98
N LYS A 29 -6.87 -9.20 2.33
CA LYS A 29 -7.99 -10.00 1.83
C LYS A 29 -8.48 -9.48 0.49
N SER A 30 -8.61 -8.17 0.36
CA SER A 30 -9.13 -7.57 -0.87
C SER A 30 -8.46 -6.25 -1.23
N ILE A 31 -8.24 -6.02 -2.52
CA ILE A 31 -7.92 -4.71 -3.08
C ILE A 31 -8.79 -4.51 -4.31
N TYR A 32 -9.50 -3.38 -4.36
CA TYR A 32 -10.24 -2.95 -5.52
C TYR A 32 -9.78 -1.56 -5.94
N SER A 33 -9.48 -1.36 -7.22
CA SER A 33 -9.33 0.00 -7.75
C SER A 33 -10.69 0.56 -8.14
N ILE A 34 -10.96 1.80 -7.73
CA ILE A 34 -12.15 2.54 -8.12
C ILE A 34 -11.76 3.85 -8.82
N MET A 35 -12.43 4.15 -9.93
CA MET A 35 -12.33 5.41 -10.65
C MET A 35 -13.75 5.93 -10.92
N PRO A 36 -14.22 6.96 -10.19
CA PRO A 36 -15.48 7.61 -10.48
C PRO A 36 -15.51 8.13 -11.93
N TYR A 37 -16.65 7.97 -12.61
CA TYR A 37 -16.85 8.61 -13.90
C TYR A 37 -16.89 10.13 -13.75
N LYS A 38 -16.72 10.85 -14.87
CA LYS A 38 -16.73 12.31 -14.90
C LYS A 38 -17.93 12.88 -14.14
N GLY A 39 -17.68 13.73 -13.15
CA GLY A 39 -18.70 14.37 -12.31
C GLY A 39 -19.35 13.48 -11.24
N LYS A 40 -18.90 12.22 -11.07
CA LYS A 40 -19.49 11.27 -10.12
C LYS A 40 -18.72 11.11 -8.81
N LYS A 41 -17.55 11.74 -8.67
CA LYS A 41 -16.68 11.63 -7.48
C LYS A 41 -17.44 11.84 -6.16
N GLN A 42 -18.19 12.94 -6.04
CA GLN A 42 -18.93 13.25 -4.81
C GLN A 42 -19.99 12.18 -4.51
N HIS A 43 -20.77 11.77 -5.50
CA HIS A 43 -21.78 10.73 -5.35
C HIS A 43 -21.18 9.38 -4.90
N VAL A 44 -20.05 8.98 -5.50
CA VAL A 44 -19.32 7.77 -5.09
C VAL A 44 -18.83 7.89 -3.64
N SER A 45 -18.23 9.03 -3.29
CA SER A 45 -17.73 9.32 -1.93
C SER A 45 -18.85 9.26 -0.86
N GLU A 46 -20.01 9.84 -1.15
CA GLU A 46 -21.17 9.80 -0.26
C GLU A 46 -21.73 8.39 -0.06
N ASN A 47 -21.78 7.57 -1.13
CA ASN A 47 -22.24 6.19 -1.02
C ASN A 47 -21.26 5.32 -0.23
N LEU A 48 -19.94 5.51 -0.42
CA LEU A 48 -18.92 4.84 0.38
C LEU A 48 -19.08 5.20 1.85
N LYS A 49 -19.29 6.49 2.18
CA LYS A 49 -19.53 6.93 3.55
C LYS A 49 -20.79 6.30 4.15
N LYS A 50 -21.86 6.13 3.37
CA LYS A 50 -23.10 5.49 3.86
C LYS A 50 -22.93 4.00 4.18
N ILE A 51 -22.13 3.28 3.39
CA ILE A 51 -22.05 1.81 3.47
C ILE A 51 -20.84 1.34 4.29
N PHE A 52 -19.73 2.05 4.21
CA PHE A 52 -18.45 1.72 4.83
C PHE A 52 -17.97 2.78 5.83
N LYS A 53 -18.78 3.80 6.12
CA LYS A 53 -18.46 4.90 7.06
C LYS A 53 -17.28 5.79 6.67
N VAL A 54 -16.57 5.47 5.58
CA VAL A 54 -15.45 6.24 5.05
C VAL A 54 -15.75 6.81 3.67
N PRO A 55 -15.46 8.10 3.42
CA PRO A 55 -15.56 8.71 2.09
C PRO A 55 -14.33 8.39 1.23
N LEU A 56 -14.34 8.83 -0.04
CA LEU A 56 -13.09 8.91 -0.80
C LEU A 56 -12.18 9.99 -0.18
N PRO A 57 -10.90 9.69 0.13
CA PRO A 57 -9.95 10.70 0.57
C PRO A 57 -9.61 11.69 -0.54
N LYS A 58 -9.04 12.84 -0.16
CA LYS A 58 -8.42 13.76 -1.13
C LYS A 58 -7.15 13.12 -1.71
N GLN A 59 -6.55 13.80 -2.70
CA GLN A 59 -5.27 13.38 -3.24
C GLN A 59 -4.21 13.33 -2.14
N ASN A 60 -3.36 12.31 -2.21
CA ASN A 60 -2.28 12.02 -1.27
C ASN A 60 -2.73 11.73 0.17
N GLN A 61 -3.96 11.26 0.33
CA GLN A 61 -4.56 10.97 1.63
C GLN A 61 -5.16 9.56 1.68
N LYS A 62 -5.45 9.13 2.91
CA LYS A 62 -6.19 7.90 3.21
C LYS A 62 -7.32 8.16 4.19
N THR A 63 -8.31 7.26 4.19
CA THR A 63 -9.36 7.15 5.21
C THR A 63 -9.54 5.69 5.59
N SER A 64 -9.83 5.41 6.85
CA SER A 64 -9.95 4.04 7.36
C SER A 64 -11.11 3.87 8.35
N ASP A 65 -11.67 2.67 8.44
CA ASP A 65 -12.61 2.23 9.46
C ASP A 65 -12.35 0.75 9.78
N GLY A 66 -11.78 0.48 10.97
CA GLY A 66 -11.25 -0.83 11.31
C GLY A 66 -10.17 -1.28 10.33
N ASN A 67 -10.34 -2.47 9.73
CA ASN A 67 -9.40 -3.00 8.74
C ASN A 67 -9.60 -2.42 7.32
N LEU A 68 -10.74 -1.77 7.06
CA LEU A 68 -11.01 -1.20 5.74
C LEU A 68 -10.23 0.10 5.59
N GLN A 69 -9.55 0.25 4.45
CA GLN A 69 -8.81 1.45 4.11
C GLN A 69 -9.11 1.89 2.68
N ILE A 70 -9.19 3.19 2.46
CA ILE A 70 -9.23 3.79 1.12
C ILE A 70 -8.01 4.70 1.00
N ILE A 71 -7.17 4.45 0.00
CA ILE A 71 -5.99 5.28 -0.31
C ILE A 71 -6.12 5.90 -1.69
N SER A 72 -5.68 7.15 -1.84
CA SER A 72 -5.55 7.77 -3.16
C SER A 72 -4.34 7.21 -3.89
N THR A 73 -4.51 6.74 -5.13
CA THR A 73 -3.41 6.19 -5.94
C THR A 73 -3.03 7.06 -7.15
N GLY A 74 -3.56 8.29 -7.17
CA GLY A 74 -3.30 9.31 -8.19
C GLY A 74 -4.32 9.31 -9.34
N MET A 75 -4.37 10.38 -10.12
CA MET A 75 -5.25 10.53 -11.30
C MET A 75 -6.74 10.23 -11.05
N GLU A 76 -7.30 10.69 -9.92
CA GLU A 76 -8.69 10.39 -9.53
C GLU A 76 -8.99 8.87 -9.46
N GLN A 77 -7.99 8.10 -9.03
CA GLN A 77 -8.09 6.68 -8.69
C GLN A 77 -7.84 6.48 -7.20
N TRP A 78 -8.56 5.50 -6.64
CA TRP A 78 -8.36 5.04 -5.27
C TRP A 78 -8.28 3.51 -5.23
N PHE A 79 -7.54 3.00 -4.25
CA PHE A 79 -7.67 1.62 -3.82
C PHE A 79 -8.55 1.54 -2.58
N ILE A 80 -9.49 0.61 -2.60
CA ILE A 80 -10.30 0.21 -1.46
C ILE A 80 -9.79 -1.16 -1.03
N ILE A 81 -9.34 -1.25 0.21
CA ILE A 81 -8.61 -2.38 0.75
C ILE A 81 -9.46 -3.01 1.87
N ASP A 82 -9.49 -4.34 1.90
CA ASP A 82 -10.13 -5.16 2.93
C ASP A 82 -11.61 -4.83 3.17
N CYS A 83 -12.32 -4.47 2.10
CA CYS A 83 -13.77 -4.23 2.11
C CYS A 83 -14.58 -5.48 1.74
N ASP A 84 -15.86 -5.45 2.11
CA ASP A 84 -16.89 -6.36 1.61
C ASP A 84 -17.18 -6.06 0.12
N GLY A 85 -16.67 -6.94 -0.75
CA GLY A 85 -16.77 -6.77 -2.20
C GLY A 85 -18.20 -6.77 -2.74
N ASP A 86 -19.14 -7.45 -2.09
CA ASP A 86 -20.53 -7.49 -2.55
C ASP A 86 -21.29 -6.22 -2.18
N LYS A 87 -21.01 -5.66 -0.99
CA LYS A 87 -21.45 -4.30 -0.66
C LYS A 87 -20.83 -3.27 -1.59
N LEU A 88 -19.54 -3.41 -1.93
CA LEU A 88 -18.88 -2.50 -2.84
C LEU A 88 -19.54 -2.53 -4.22
N LYS A 89 -19.75 -3.71 -4.83
CA LYS A 89 -20.44 -3.88 -6.13
C LYS A 89 -21.79 -3.17 -6.22
N LYS A 90 -22.56 -3.11 -5.13
CA LYS A 90 -23.85 -2.41 -5.10
C LYS A 90 -23.71 -0.89 -5.30
N ILE A 91 -22.60 -0.29 -4.88
CA ILE A 91 -22.34 1.17 -4.95
C ILE A 91 -22.03 1.65 -6.37
N ILE A 92 -21.44 0.78 -7.17
CA ILE A 92 -20.64 1.14 -8.35
C ILE A 92 -21.43 1.10 -9.65
N THR A 93 -22.61 0.47 -9.63
CA THR A 93 -23.33 -0.03 -10.80
C THR A 93 -23.53 0.97 -11.95
N LYS A 94 -23.40 2.29 -11.73
CA LYS A 94 -23.47 3.30 -12.81
C LYS A 94 -22.49 4.48 -12.69
N ASN A 95 -21.67 4.55 -11.64
CA ASN A 95 -20.99 5.80 -11.28
C ASN A 95 -19.46 5.73 -11.21
N ALA A 96 -18.88 4.53 -11.29
CA ALA A 96 -17.43 4.34 -11.28
C ALA A 96 -17.04 3.08 -12.06
N ALA A 97 -15.83 3.06 -12.60
CA ALA A 97 -15.16 1.83 -12.95
C ALA A 97 -14.62 1.15 -11.67
N LEU A 98 -14.74 -0.17 -11.59
CA LEU A 98 -14.16 -0.99 -10.53
C LEU A 98 -13.41 -2.17 -11.11
N THR A 99 -12.22 -2.41 -10.59
CA THR A 99 -11.42 -3.60 -10.91
C THR A 99 -10.96 -4.23 -9.60
N GLN A 100 -11.11 -5.55 -9.48
CA GLN A 100 -10.48 -6.30 -8.39
C GLN A 100 -9.00 -6.51 -8.74
N GLN A 101 -8.10 -6.17 -7.82
CA GLN A 101 -6.65 -6.20 -8.04
C GLN A 101 -5.89 -6.93 -6.92
N SER A 102 -6.53 -7.77 -6.11
CA SER A 102 -5.86 -8.37 -4.94
C SER A 102 -4.66 -9.25 -5.29
N ASP A 103 -4.69 -9.90 -6.45
CA ASP A 103 -3.60 -10.73 -6.94
C ASP A 103 -2.43 -9.91 -7.51
N GLY A 104 -2.65 -8.65 -7.85
CA GLY A 104 -1.65 -7.76 -8.42
C GLY A 104 -0.68 -7.16 -7.41
N TRP A 105 -1.04 -7.12 -6.13
CA TRP A 105 -0.33 -6.32 -5.12
C TRP A 105 0.03 -7.11 -3.86
N VAL A 106 1.13 -6.70 -3.22
CA VAL A 106 1.53 -7.14 -1.89
C VAL A 106 1.78 -5.91 -1.02
N ARG A 107 1.34 -5.97 0.24
CA ARG A 107 1.52 -4.93 1.25
C ARG A 107 2.54 -5.35 2.29
N LEU A 108 3.51 -4.49 2.56
CA LEU A 108 4.47 -4.65 3.64
C LEU A 108 4.30 -3.53 4.66
N LEU A 109 4.57 -3.83 5.93
CA LEU A 109 4.71 -2.83 6.98
C LEU A 109 6.20 -2.72 7.33
N LEU A 110 6.77 -1.53 7.11
CA LEU A 110 8.08 -1.16 7.61
C LEU A 110 7.90 -0.32 8.87
N LEU A 111 8.42 -0.82 9.97
CA LEU A 111 8.67 -0.03 11.18
C LEU A 111 10.12 0.40 11.11
N ASP A 112 10.31 1.68 10.80
CA ASP A 112 11.55 2.41 10.92
C ASP A 112 11.34 3.35 12.11
N ASN A 113 12.33 3.54 12.99
CA ASN A 113 12.23 4.17 14.33
C ASN A 113 11.86 5.68 14.34
N PHE A 114 11.02 6.10 13.39
CA PHE A 114 10.55 7.44 13.08
C PHE A 114 11.63 8.39 12.57
N ARG A 115 12.83 7.89 12.26
CA ARG A 115 13.87 8.64 11.54
C ARG A 115 13.76 8.52 10.03
N TYR A 116 13.08 7.48 9.53
CA TYR A 116 12.87 7.22 8.11
C TYR A 116 14.19 7.02 7.34
N ASP A 117 15.25 6.60 8.05
CA ASP A 117 16.60 6.42 7.51
C ASP A 117 16.66 5.30 6.46
N VAL A 118 15.79 4.29 6.56
CA VAL A 118 15.63 3.24 5.53
C VAL A 118 15.03 3.86 4.27
N MET A 119 13.95 4.61 4.42
CA MET A 119 13.24 5.22 3.29
C MET A 119 14.07 6.30 2.61
N ALA A 120 14.88 7.07 3.35
CA ALA A 120 15.78 8.07 2.80
C ALA A 120 16.81 7.49 1.81
N ARG A 121 17.15 6.20 1.94
CA ARG A 121 18.06 5.50 1.02
C ARG A 121 17.38 5.01 -0.25
N LEU A 122 16.09 4.71 -0.19
CA LEU A 122 15.37 3.98 -1.24
C LEU A 122 14.36 4.83 -2.01
N CYS A 123 13.81 5.86 -1.36
CA CYS A 123 12.71 6.66 -1.88
C CYS A 123 13.24 8.00 -2.41
N PRO A 124 12.96 8.37 -3.67
CA PRO A 124 13.47 9.61 -4.26
C PRO A 124 12.73 10.86 -3.77
N VAL A 125 11.65 10.69 -3.02
CA VAL A 125 10.84 11.78 -2.46
C VAL A 125 10.65 11.54 -0.97
N GLU A 126 10.57 12.59 -0.17
CA GLU A 126 10.25 12.47 1.25
C GLU A 126 8.75 12.19 1.43
N PRO A 127 8.35 10.97 1.85
CA PRO A 127 6.93 10.63 1.94
C PRO A 127 6.21 11.38 3.06
N MET A 128 6.92 11.90 4.07
CA MET A 128 6.34 12.60 5.23
C MET A 128 5.44 13.79 4.86
N ASN A 129 5.64 14.40 3.70
CA ASN A 129 4.86 15.54 3.24
C ASN A 129 3.42 15.16 2.80
N ALA A 130 3.08 13.87 2.79
CA ALA A 130 1.79 13.34 2.40
C ALA A 130 1.47 12.00 3.07
N SER A 131 0.23 11.77 3.48
CA SER A 131 -0.14 10.47 4.09
C SER A 131 -0.07 9.31 3.11
N VAL A 132 -0.23 9.57 1.81
CA VAL A 132 -0.09 8.57 0.74
C VAL A 132 0.64 9.19 -0.45
N VAL A 133 1.66 8.51 -0.97
CA VAL A 133 2.41 8.95 -2.15
C VAL A 133 2.61 7.76 -3.10
N ARG A 134 2.30 7.96 -4.38
CA ARG A 134 2.74 7.05 -5.44
C ARG A 134 4.12 7.48 -5.92
N THR A 135 5.10 6.62 -5.76
CA THR A 135 6.52 6.92 -5.98
C THR A 135 7.26 5.68 -6.47
N GLN A 136 8.58 5.66 -6.30
CA GLN A 136 9.43 4.50 -6.47
C GLN A 136 10.15 4.17 -5.16
N ILE A 137 10.42 2.89 -4.93
CA ILE A 137 11.34 2.40 -3.89
C ILE A 137 12.36 1.54 -4.61
N ALA A 138 13.65 1.91 -4.53
CA ALA A 138 14.73 1.27 -5.27
C ALA A 138 14.42 1.15 -6.79
N GLY A 139 13.86 2.21 -7.38
CA GLY A 139 13.46 2.25 -8.80
C GLY A 139 12.19 1.46 -9.17
N MET A 140 11.59 0.71 -8.24
CA MET A 140 10.34 -0.02 -8.45
C MET A 140 9.15 0.86 -8.11
N MET A 141 8.13 0.90 -8.99
CA MET A 141 6.90 1.64 -8.71
C MET A 141 6.21 1.10 -7.46
N SER A 142 5.87 2.01 -6.56
CA SER A 142 5.26 1.70 -5.28
C SER A 142 4.21 2.73 -4.89
N ILE A 143 3.38 2.36 -3.93
CA ILE A 143 2.60 3.31 -3.15
C ILE A 143 3.08 3.23 -1.72
N VAL A 144 3.40 4.37 -1.13
CA VAL A 144 3.84 4.51 0.25
C VAL A 144 2.72 5.21 1.01
N SER A 145 2.31 4.63 2.13
CA SER A 145 1.30 5.17 3.04
C SER A 145 1.90 5.27 4.42
N VAL A 146 1.94 6.48 5.00
CA VAL A 146 2.58 6.74 6.29
C VAL A 146 1.52 7.20 7.29
N ASP A 147 1.56 6.62 8.49
CA ASP A 147 0.87 7.13 9.67
C ASP A 147 1.64 6.76 10.96
N ASP A 148 1.02 7.00 12.11
CA ASP A 148 1.58 6.72 13.43
C ASP A 148 1.87 5.23 13.68
N SER A 149 1.27 4.33 12.90
CA SER A 149 1.51 2.88 12.98
C SER A 149 2.71 2.41 12.15
N GLY A 150 3.28 3.28 11.30
CA GLY A 150 4.46 3.01 10.50
C GLY A 150 4.28 3.31 9.01
N ILE A 151 5.06 2.62 8.19
CA ILE A 151 5.16 2.84 6.75
C ILE A 151 4.62 1.62 6.02
N GLU A 152 3.42 1.75 5.44
CA GLU A 152 2.85 0.76 4.56
C GLU A 152 3.41 0.92 3.14
N LEU A 153 3.93 -0.16 2.59
CA LEU A 153 4.51 -0.20 1.26
C LEU A 153 3.71 -1.15 0.37
N PHE A 154 3.27 -0.67 -0.79
CA PHE A 154 2.55 -1.45 -1.78
C PHE A 154 3.46 -1.71 -2.97
N PHE A 155 3.69 -2.98 -3.28
CA PHE A 155 4.45 -3.40 -4.44
C PHE A 155 3.61 -4.29 -5.35
N MET A 156 3.90 -4.27 -6.65
CA MET A 156 3.40 -5.30 -7.54
C MET A 156 3.92 -6.67 -7.09
N ARG A 157 3.06 -7.68 -7.13
CA ARG A 157 3.40 -9.07 -6.76
C ARG A 157 4.65 -9.59 -7.48
N SER A 158 4.86 -9.20 -8.73
CA SER A 158 6.01 -9.62 -9.54
C SER A 158 7.36 -9.06 -9.05
N MET A 159 7.36 -8.00 -8.25
CA MET A 159 8.56 -7.30 -7.79
C MET A 159 8.85 -7.51 -6.30
N ILE A 160 7.98 -8.24 -5.58
CA ILE A 160 8.03 -8.28 -4.11
C ILE A 160 9.30 -8.89 -3.54
N GLU A 161 9.84 -9.94 -4.17
CA GLU A 161 11.09 -10.56 -3.72
C GLU A 161 12.26 -9.58 -3.84
N THR A 162 12.34 -8.86 -4.95
CA THR A 162 13.32 -7.77 -5.14
C THR A 162 13.12 -6.65 -4.14
N ALA A 163 11.89 -6.21 -3.92
CA ALA A 163 11.58 -5.16 -2.94
C ALA A 163 12.04 -5.55 -1.53
N ILE A 164 11.80 -6.78 -1.09
CA ILE A 164 12.26 -7.26 0.22
C ILE A 164 13.78 -7.24 0.31
N MET A 165 14.49 -7.73 -0.71
CA MET A 165 15.96 -7.73 -0.71
C MET A 165 16.55 -6.31 -0.63
N GLU A 166 16.00 -5.37 -1.40
CA GLU A 166 16.47 -3.97 -1.38
C GLU A 166 16.19 -3.29 -0.03
N ILE A 167 15.02 -3.54 0.57
CA ILE A 167 14.69 -3.01 1.90
C ILE A 167 15.58 -3.64 2.97
N GLU A 168 15.85 -4.95 2.89
CA GLU A 168 16.75 -5.64 3.82
C GLU A 168 18.17 -5.06 3.78
N LEU A 169 18.70 -4.81 2.59
CA LEU A 169 20.02 -4.19 2.41
C LEU A 169 20.07 -2.79 3.03
N ALA A 170 19.03 -1.99 2.85
CA ALA A 170 18.92 -0.67 3.46
C ALA A 170 18.83 -0.75 5.00
N MET A 171 18.00 -1.65 5.55
CA MET A 171 17.90 -1.87 7.01
C MET A 171 19.24 -2.30 7.62
N LYS A 172 19.98 -3.21 6.97
CA LYS A 172 21.33 -3.61 7.40
C LYS A 172 22.30 -2.43 7.40
N SER A 173 22.25 -1.60 6.37
CA SER A 173 23.10 -0.39 6.27
C SER A 173 22.80 0.62 7.38
N VAL A 174 21.52 0.87 7.68
CA VAL A 174 21.10 1.78 8.77
C VAL A 174 21.58 1.24 10.11
N SER A 175 21.28 -0.03 10.41
CA SER A 175 21.60 -0.66 11.69
C SER A 175 23.12 -0.65 11.95
N ALA A 176 23.94 -0.91 10.94
CA ALA A 176 25.39 -0.83 11.06
C ALA A 176 25.90 0.59 11.37
N GLN A 177 25.25 1.64 10.88
CA GLN A 177 25.62 3.02 11.19
C GLN A 177 25.25 3.40 12.62
N GLU A 178 24.08 2.99 13.10
CA GLU A 178 23.65 3.23 14.48
C GLU A 178 24.61 2.57 15.49
N MET A 179 25.05 1.34 15.21
CA MET A 179 26.03 0.63 16.05
C MET A 179 27.40 1.33 16.15
N ASN A 180 27.80 2.08 15.12
CA ASN A 180 29.08 2.81 15.13
C ASN A 180 28.99 4.19 15.79
N ASN A 181 27.77 4.70 15.99
CA ASN A 181 27.50 6.05 16.52
C ASN A 181 27.07 6.03 18.01
N GLY A 182 26.89 4.86 18.61
CA GLY A 182 26.58 4.66 20.03
C GLY A 182 27.80 4.20 20.83
#